data_AF-A0A935BKU1-F1
#
_entry.id   AF-A0A935BKU1-F1
#
_cell.length_a   1.000
_cell.length_b   1.000
_cell.length_c   1.000
_cell.angle_alpha   90.00
_cell.angle_beta   90.00
_cell.angle_gamma   90.00
#
_symmetry.space_group_name_H-M   'P 1'
#
loop_
_entity.id
_entity.type
_entity.pdbx_description
1 polymer ?
#
loop_
_entity_poly.entity_id
_entity_poly.type
_entity_poly.pdbx_seq_one_letter_code
_entity_poly.pdbx_strand_id
1 'polypeptide(L)'
;MNESVHNSTAMAETELKPKNKGQFRPGEGGRPKGVQNKLPKEAKEVIAEAASRLGGVDRLIAWAQQDPLNERAFWASIYPKLLPLTVNANATITVQRIQRLIVDPKCET
;
A
#
# COMPACT_ATOMS: atom_id res chain seq x y z
N MET A 1 46.87 8.16 51.23
CA MET A 1 47.11 7.86 49.80
C MET A 1 45.86 7.15 49.32
N ASN A 2 44.76 7.88 49.12
CA ASN A 2 44.42 8.67 47.91
C ASN A 2 44.10 7.70 46.76
N GLU A 3 42.99 7.71 46.04
CA GLU A 3 41.87 8.63 45.90
C GLU A 3 40.71 7.88 45.17
N SER A 4 39.48 8.36 45.39
CA SER A 4 38.27 8.15 44.58
C SER A 4 38.50 8.26 43.07
N VAL A 5 37.61 7.68 42.26
CA VAL A 5 36.82 8.31 41.16
C VAL A 5 35.98 7.18 40.51
N HIS A 6 34.74 6.97 40.95
CA HIS A 6 33.52 7.38 40.22
C HIS A 6 33.46 6.95 38.75
N ASN A 7 32.73 5.87 38.47
CA ASN A 7 31.59 6.02 37.56
C ASN A 7 30.59 4.87 37.70
N SER A 8 29.65 5.10 38.59
CA SER A 8 28.30 4.55 38.59
C SER A 8 27.57 5.02 37.33
N THR A 9 27.66 4.27 36.23
CA THR A 9 26.69 4.39 35.13
C THR A 9 25.51 3.50 35.48
N ALA A 10 24.60 4.08 36.26
CA ALA A 10 23.25 3.57 36.43
C ALA A 10 22.62 3.39 35.04
N MET A 11 22.42 2.14 34.64
CA MET A 11 21.48 1.81 33.58
C MET A 11 20.10 2.17 34.13
N ALA A 12 19.68 3.41 33.88
CA ALA A 12 18.34 3.86 34.15
C ALA A 12 17.40 3.06 33.23
N GLU A 13 16.73 2.07 33.79
CA GLU A 13 15.50 1.54 33.21
C GLU A 13 14.51 2.70 33.14
N THR A 14 14.40 3.31 31.96
CA THR A 14 13.36 4.29 31.69
C THR A 14 12.04 3.55 31.63
N GLU A 15 11.41 3.36 32.78
CA GLU A 15 10.08 2.80 32.90
C GLU A 15 9.07 3.67 32.12
N LEU A 16 8.70 3.21 30.92
CA LEU A 16 7.59 3.77 30.16
C LEU A 16 6.28 3.34 30.84
N LYS A 17 5.84 4.14 31.81
CA LYS A 17 4.53 3.97 32.47
C LYS A 17 3.41 3.89 31.42
N PRO A 18 2.50 2.90 31.49
CA PRO A 18 1.40 2.81 30.54
C PRO A 18 0.47 4.02 30.72
N LYS A 19 0.21 4.75 29.63
CA LYS A 19 -0.65 5.94 29.56
C LYS A 19 -2.15 5.65 29.77
N ASN A 20 -2.51 4.56 30.42
CA ASN A 20 -3.90 4.12 30.49
C ASN A 20 -4.45 4.40 31.88
N LYS A 21 -5.23 5.47 32.02
CA LYS A 21 -5.94 5.83 33.25
C LYS A 21 -7.18 4.93 33.50
N GLY A 22 -7.13 3.62 33.23
CA GLY A 22 -8.15 2.62 33.59
C GLY A 22 -9.64 2.89 33.26
N GLN A 23 -9.98 4.01 32.65
CA GLN A 23 -11.33 4.50 32.45
C GLN A 23 -11.69 4.33 30.98
N PHE A 24 -12.71 3.53 30.72
CA PHE A 24 -13.27 3.39 29.39
C PHE A 24 -14.03 4.67 29.03
N ARG A 25 -13.42 5.49 28.18
CA ARG A 25 -14.07 6.67 27.61
C ARG A 25 -14.76 6.30 26.30
N PRO A 26 -16.05 6.65 26.12
CA PRO A 26 -16.73 6.46 24.85
C PRO A 26 -15.96 7.16 23.72
N GLY A 27 -15.46 6.39 22.75
CA GLY A 27 -14.75 6.91 21.57
C GLY A 27 -13.22 6.93 21.64
N GLU A 28 -12.58 6.72 22.80
CA GLU A 28 -11.11 6.77 22.93
C GLU A 28 -10.43 5.39 23.12
N GLY A 29 -11.20 4.31 23.32
CA GLY A 29 -10.68 2.99 23.72
C GLY A 29 -10.63 1.92 22.63
N GLY A 30 -10.74 2.30 21.36
CA GLY A 30 -10.84 1.36 20.24
C GLY A 30 -9.69 1.48 19.24
N ARG A 31 -9.40 0.39 18.53
CA ARG A 31 -8.52 0.43 17.37
C ARG A 31 -9.07 1.46 16.36
N PRO A 32 -8.27 2.42 15.88
CA PRO A 32 -8.76 3.47 14.99
C PRO A 32 -9.44 2.87 13.76
N LYS A 33 -10.57 3.44 13.36
CA LYS A 33 -11.32 2.99 12.17
C LYS A 33 -10.42 3.09 10.94
N GLY A 34 -10.17 1.96 10.27
CA GLY A 34 -9.36 1.89 9.04
C GLY A 34 -7.94 1.32 9.22
N VAL A 35 -7.49 1.03 10.45
CA VAL A 35 -6.19 0.36 10.63
C VAL A 35 -6.24 -1.05 10.04
N GLN A 36 -5.21 -1.47 9.29
CA GLN A 36 -5.10 -2.83 8.77
C GLN A 36 -4.71 -3.84 9.85
N ASN A 37 -5.37 -5.01 9.87
CA ASN A 37 -5.15 -6.02 10.92
C ASN A 37 -3.66 -6.43 10.92
N LYS A 38 -3.07 -6.58 12.11
CA LYS A 38 -1.65 -6.94 12.24
C LYS A 38 -1.38 -8.32 11.65
N LEU A 39 -2.24 -9.30 11.93
CA LEU A 39 -2.15 -10.67 11.42
C LEU A 39 -2.03 -10.78 9.88
N PRO A 40 -2.92 -10.19 9.05
CA PRO A 40 -2.75 -10.23 7.60
C PRO A 40 -1.59 -9.38 7.10
N LYS A 41 -1.12 -8.39 7.85
CA LYS A 41 0.11 -7.66 7.51
C LYS A 41 1.34 -8.55 7.72
N GLU A 42 1.46 -9.16 8.89
CA GLU A 42 2.53 -10.11 9.22
C GLU A 42 2.52 -11.31 8.27
N ALA A 43 1.36 -11.85 7.93
CA ALA A 43 1.24 -12.93 6.95
C ALA A 43 1.74 -12.51 5.55
N LYS A 44 1.43 -11.28 5.10
CA LYS A 44 1.97 -10.75 3.83
C LYS A 44 3.48 -10.60 3.87
N GLU A 45 4.03 -10.14 4.99
CA GLU A 45 5.48 -9.97 5.18
C GLU A 45 6.19 -11.33 5.15
N VAL A 46 5.67 -12.34 5.85
CA VAL A 46 6.21 -13.72 5.84
C VAL A 46 6.13 -14.34 4.44
N ILE A 47 5.03 -14.14 3.71
CA ILE A 47 4.87 -14.64 2.34
C ILE A 47 5.84 -13.94 1.38
N ALA A 48 6.04 -12.62 1.52
CA ALA A 48 7.00 -11.87 0.71
C ALA A 48 8.46 -12.28 1.01
N GLU A 49 8.78 -12.54 2.27
CA GLU A 49 10.09 -13.04 2.67
C GLU A 49 10.33 -14.46 2.15
N ALA A 50 9.35 -15.37 2.28
CA ALA A 50 9.42 -16.72 1.74
C ALA A 50 9.59 -16.73 0.22
N ALA A 51 8.85 -15.86 -0.50
CA ALA A 51 9.00 -15.70 -1.94
C ALA A 51 10.41 -15.22 -2.32
N SER A 52 10.99 -14.30 -1.55
CA SER A 52 12.36 -13.82 -1.74
C SER A 52 13.39 -14.91 -1.51
N ARG A 53 13.24 -15.70 -0.43
CA ARG A 53 14.14 -16.81 -0.08
C ARG A 53 14.05 -18.00 -1.05
N LEU A 54 12.89 -18.24 -1.66
CA LEU A 54 12.69 -19.26 -2.70
C LEU A 54 13.36 -18.91 -4.05
N GLY A 55 13.95 -17.73 -4.14
CA GLY A 55 14.68 -17.25 -5.31
C GLY A 55 13.96 -16.13 -6.08
N GLY A 56 12.81 -15.66 -5.59
CA GLY A 56 12.14 -14.45 -6.06
C GLY A 56 12.05 -14.35 -7.58
N VAL A 57 12.61 -13.26 -8.11
CA VAL A 57 12.60 -12.94 -9.55
C VAL A 57 13.41 -13.96 -10.36
N ASP A 58 14.58 -14.38 -9.87
CA ASP A 58 15.48 -15.28 -10.60
C ASP A 58 14.86 -16.66 -10.79
N ARG A 59 14.21 -17.18 -9.74
CA ARG A 59 13.47 -18.45 -9.82
C ARG A 59 12.28 -18.35 -10.77
N LEU A 60 11.60 -17.21 -10.83
CA LEU A 60 10.47 -16.96 -11.73
C LEU A 60 10.93 -16.92 -13.19
N ILE A 61 12.07 -16.28 -13.48
CA ILE A 61 12.67 -16.24 -14.81
C ILE A 61 13.10 -17.65 -15.23
N ALA A 62 13.81 -18.38 -14.36
CA ALA A 62 14.24 -19.75 -14.64
C ALA A 62 13.05 -20.69 -14.91
N TRP A 63 11.96 -20.55 -14.17
CA TRP A 63 10.72 -21.31 -14.39
C TRP A 63 10.05 -20.94 -15.73
N ALA A 64 9.96 -19.65 -16.06
CA ALA A 64 9.36 -19.18 -17.30
C ALA A 64 10.14 -19.66 -18.53
N GLN A 65 11.47 -19.72 -18.45
CA GLN A 65 12.34 -20.19 -19.54
C GLN A 65 12.38 -21.72 -19.70
N GLN A 66 11.92 -22.48 -18.71
CA GLN A 66 12.01 -23.94 -18.71
C GLN A 66 11.06 -24.61 -19.72
N ASP A 67 9.91 -24.00 -20.02
CA ASP A 67 8.89 -24.54 -20.94
C ASP A 67 8.13 -23.39 -21.61
N PRO A 68 7.91 -23.41 -22.94
CA PRO A 68 7.05 -22.45 -23.63
C PRO A 68 5.65 -22.28 -23.04
N LEU A 69 5.10 -23.33 -22.40
CA LEU A 69 3.81 -23.25 -21.72
C LEU A 69 3.86 -22.38 -20.46
N ASN A 70 4.98 -22.41 -19.72
CA ASN A 70 5.19 -21.58 -18.53
C ASN A 70 5.33 -20.12 -18.93
N GLU A 71 6.05 -19.83 -20.01
CA GLU A 71 6.14 -18.50 -20.58
C GLU A 71 4.75 -17.96 -20.98
N ARG A 72 3.93 -18.79 -21.65
CA ARG A 72 2.55 -18.43 -21.97
C ARG A 72 1.73 -18.13 -20.71
N ALA A 73 1.87 -18.95 -19.67
CA ALA A 73 1.16 -18.75 -18.40
C ALA A 73 1.57 -17.44 -17.70
N PHE A 74 2.87 -17.11 -17.75
CA PHE A 74 3.39 -15.85 -17.24
C PHE A 74 2.73 -14.64 -17.93
N TRP A 75 2.74 -14.62 -19.26
CA TRP A 75 2.15 -13.52 -20.03
C TRP A 75 0.63 -13.44 -19.94
N ALA A 76 -0.07 -14.58 -19.90
CA ALA A 76 -1.53 -14.60 -19.94
C ALA A 76 -2.18 -14.40 -18.55
N SER A 77 -1.54 -14.85 -17.47
CA SER A 77 -2.18 -14.94 -16.14
C SER A 77 -1.52 -14.11 -15.05
N ILE A 78 -0.21 -13.89 -15.13
CA ILE A 78 0.55 -13.16 -14.10
C ILE A 78 0.67 -11.69 -14.50
N TYR A 79 1.22 -11.41 -15.68
CA TYR A 79 1.48 -10.05 -16.15
C TYR A 79 0.24 -9.14 -16.17
N PRO A 80 -0.95 -9.58 -16.60
CA PRO A 80 -2.12 -8.71 -16.66
C PRO A 80 -2.63 -8.25 -15.28
N LYS A 81 -2.33 -8.99 -14.20
CA LYS A 81 -2.72 -8.63 -12.84
C LYS A 81 -1.88 -7.48 -12.27
N LEU A 82 -0.75 -7.16 -12.89
CA LEU A 82 0.06 -5.98 -12.56
C LEU A 82 -0.55 -4.70 -13.14
N LEU A 83 -1.41 -4.83 -14.15
CA LEU A 83 -2.08 -3.68 -14.72
C LEU A 83 -3.16 -3.17 -13.75
N PRO A 84 -3.28 -1.84 -13.57
CA PRO A 84 -4.32 -1.26 -12.75
C PRO A 84 -5.70 -1.59 -13.35
N LEU A 85 -6.46 -2.44 -12.65
CA LEU A 85 -7.83 -2.85 -13.04
C LEU A 85 -8.85 -1.71 -12.91
N THR A 86 -8.50 -0.65 -12.19
CA THR A 86 -9.34 0.51 -11.97
C THR A 86 -8.84 1.68 -12.79
N VAL A 87 -9.53 1.97 -13.90
CA VAL A 87 -9.44 3.29 -14.53
C VAL A 87 -10.22 4.25 -13.63
N ASN A 88 -9.53 5.09 -12.87
CA ASN A 88 -10.16 6.18 -12.14
C ASN A 88 -10.61 7.23 -13.18
N ALA A 89 -11.77 7.01 -13.79
CA ALA A 89 -12.41 7.98 -14.65
C ALA A 89 -13.05 9.09 -13.79
N ASN A 90 -12.23 9.90 -13.11
CA ASN A 90 -12.68 11.18 -12.56
C ASN A 90 -12.55 12.32 -13.58
N ALA A 91 -12.34 11.99 -14.86
CA ALA A 91 -12.28 12.99 -15.90
C ALA A 91 -13.59 13.78 -15.87
N THR A 92 -13.49 15.08 -15.57
CA THR A 92 -14.60 16.02 -15.65
C THR A 92 -15.08 16.02 -17.10
N ILE A 93 -16.10 15.22 -17.39
CA ILE A 93 -16.67 15.11 -18.72
C ILE A 93 -17.25 16.49 -19.05
N THR A 94 -16.57 17.22 -19.92
CA THR A 94 -17.01 18.54 -20.35
C THR A 94 -18.04 18.33 -21.45
N VAL A 95 -19.31 18.23 -21.06
CA VAL A 95 -20.40 18.04 -22.03
C VAL A 95 -20.56 19.34 -22.81
N GLN A 96 -20.32 19.30 -24.13
CA GLN A 96 -20.55 20.43 -25.01
C GLN A 96 -21.82 20.21 -25.84
N ARG A 97 -22.73 21.18 -25.80
CA ARG A 97 -23.95 21.18 -26.61
C ARG A 97 -23.65 21.83 -27.95
N ILE A 98 -23.63 21.04 -29.02
CA ILE A 98 -23.52 21.59 -30.38
C ILE A 98 -24.94 21.91 -30.87
N GLN A 99 -25.20 23.19 -31.16
CA GLN A 99 -26.45 23.63 -31.79
C GLN A 99 -26.15 24.15 -33.19
N ARG A 100 -26.87 23.64 -34.20
CA ARG A 100 -26.93 24.26 -35.52
C ARG A 100 -28.13 25.19 -35.55
N LEU A 101 -27.88 26.49 -35.64
CA LEU A 101 -28.92 27.49 -35.90
C LEU A 101 -28.92 27.76 -37.41
N ILE A 102 -30.05 27.55 -38.07
CA ILE A 102 -30.24 28.02 -39.44
C ILE A 102 -30.55 29.51 -39.33
N VAL A 103 -29.63 30.35 -39.81
CA VAL A 103 -29.80 31.80 -39.85
C VAL A 103 -30.37 32.14 -41.22
N ASP A 104 -31.55 32.76 -41.24
CA ASP A 104 -32.09 33.34 -42.46
C ASP A 104 -31.26 34.57 -42.86
N PRO A 105 -30.83 34.69 -44.12
CA PRO A 105 -29.88 35.73 -44.55
C PRO A 105 -30.45 37.16 -44.55
N LYS A 106 -31.72 37.35 -44.17
CA LYS A 106 -32.38 38.66 -44.15
C LYS A 106 -32.29 39.38 -42.80
N CYS A 107 -31.68 38.78 -41.79
CA CYS A 107 -31.63 39.34 -40.43
C CYS A 107 -30.25 39.89 -40.02
N GLU A 108 -29.36 40.18 -40.96
CA GLU A 108 -28.23 41.09 -40.71
C GLU A 108 -28.59 42.48 -41.27
N THR A 109 -29.07 43.36 -40.40
CA THR A 109 -29.10 44.82 -40.61
C THR A 109 -28.99 45.52 -39.26
#